data_AF-A0A652L4V6-F1
#
_entry.id   AF-A0A652L4V6-F1
#
_cell.length_a   1.000
_cell.length_b   1.000
_cell.length_c   1.000
_cell.angle_alpha   90.00
_cell.angle_beta   90.00
_cell.angle_gamma   90.00
#
_symmetry.space_group_name_H-M   'P 1'
#
loop_
_entity.id
_entity.type
_entity.pdbx_description
1 polymer ?
#
loop_
_entity_poly.entity_id
_entity_poly.type
_entity_poly.pdbx_seq_one_letter_code
_entity_poly.pdbx_strand_id
1 'polypeptide(L)'
;MIAPPPRTHRATTRPHHQGQGLIHFVLSAREGQRNTRLFWAACRAYENGLGDTLTEALASAAIRTGLPEHEARATIQSAARLTAG
;
A
#
# COMPACT_ATOMS: atom_id res chain seq x y z
N MET A 1 -7.17 -29.65 31.20
CA MET A 1 -7.54 -29.05 29.89
C MET A 1 -7.14 -27.59 29.94
N ILE A 2 -6.14 -27.16 29.15
CA ILE A 2 -5.72 -25.75 29.09
C ILE A 2 -6.25 -25.18 27.78
N ALA A 3 -7.16 -24.21 27.86
CA ALA A 3 -7.66 -23.48 26.69
C ALA A 3 -6.56 -22.54 26.15
N PRO A 4 -6.40 -22.39 24.83
CA PRO A 4 -5.46 -21.43 24.26
C PRO A 4 -5.96 -19.99 24.51
N PRO A 5 -5.07 -19.01 24.72
CA PRO A 5 -5.48 -17.63 24.88
C PRO A 5 -6.07 -17.09 23.56
N PRO A 6 -7.07 -16.19 23.61
CA PRO A 6 -7.59 -15.56 22.42
C PRO A 6 -6.49 -14.69 21.80
N ARG A 7 -6.14 -14.96 20.53
CA ARG A 7 -5.31 -14.07 19.74
C ARG A 7 -6.10 -12.80 19.43
N THR A 8 -6.09 -11.83 20.34
CA THR A 8 -6.52 -10.46 20.07
C THR A 8 -5.44 -9.72 19.29
N HIS A 9 -5.23 -10.12 18.04
CA HIS A 9 -4.60 -9.24 17.05
C HIS A 9 -5.69 -8.52 16.25
N ARG A 10 -6.63 -7.87 16.95
CA ARG A 10 -7.42 -6.82 16.31
C ARG A 10 -6.54 -5.58 16.31
N ALA A 11 -5.64 -5.51 15.33
CA ALA A 11 -4.93 -4.28 15.01
C ALA A 11 -6.01 -3.24 14.67
N THR A 12 -6.37 -2.46 15.69
CA THR A 12 -6.98 -1.15 15.52
C THR A 12 -5.91 -0.24 14.93
N THR A 13 -5.52 -0.52 13.69
CA THR A 13 -4.58 0.31 12.95
C THR A 13 -5.29 1.62 12.73
N ARG A 14 -4.97 2.58 13.58
CA ARG A 14 -5.44 3.95 13.43
C ARG A 14 -5.06 4.38 12.01
N PRO A 15 -5.92 5.10 11.27
CA PRO A 15 -5.75 5.35 9.83
C PRO A 15 -4.38 5.94 9.46
N HIS A 16 -3.75 6.71 10.36
CA HIS A 16 -2.39 7.24 10.18
C HIS A 16 -1.28 6.18 10.12
N HIS A 17 -1.35 5.11 10.93
CA HIS A 17 -0.36 4.02 10.87
C HIS A 17 -0.54 3.17 9.60
N GLN A 18 -1.77 3.11 9.09
CA GLN A 18 -2.10 2.29 7.94
C GLN A 18 -1.42 2.82 6.67
N GLY A 19 -1.41 4.14 6.46
CA GLY A 19 -0.71 4.76 5.33
C GLY A 19 0.81 4.58 5.37
N GLN A 20 1.43 4.74 6.54
CA GLN A 20 2.87 4.51 6.71
C GLN A 20 3.25 3.05 6.46
N GLY A 21 2.43 2.09 6.91
CA GLY A 21 2.65 0.67 6.64
C GLY A 21 2.65 0.34 5.14
N LEU A 22 1.77 0.97 4.36
CA LEU A 22 1.72 0.78 2.90
C LEU A 22 2.98 1.35 2.22
N ILE A 23 3.46 2.51 2.64
CA ILE A 23 4.69 3.12 2.13
C ILE A 23 5.90 2.21 2.42
N HIS A 24 6.04 1.71 3.66
CA HIS A 24 7.12 0.79 4.02
C HIS A 24 7.05 -0.54 3.26
N PHE A 25 5.84 -1.01 2.97
CA PHE A 25 5.64 -2.22 2.17
C PHE A 25 6.15 -2.04 0.73
N VAL A 26 5.88 -0.90 0.10
CA VAL A 26 6.42 -0.56 -1.23
C VAL A 26 7.93 -0.39 -1.18
N LEU A 27 8.49 0.31 -0.18
CA LEU A 27 9.92 0.49 -0.03
C LEU A 27 10.69 -0.84 0.15
N SER A 28 10.03 -1.85 0.71
CA SER A 28 10.61 -3.18 0.89
C SER A 28 10.51 -4.07 -0.36
N ALA A 29 10.00 -3.52 -1.48
CA ALA A 29 9.83 -4.24 -2.74
C ALA A 29 11.17 -4.65 -3.36
N ARG A 30 11.25 -5.94 -3.71
CA ARG A 30 12.37 -6.49 -4.48
C ARG A 30 12.14 -6.26 -5.97
N GLU A 31 13.23 -6.32 -6.74
CA GLU A 31 13.17 -6.33 -8.20
C GLU A 31 12.22 -7.43 -8.70
N GLY A 32 11.40 -7.10 -9.70
CA GLY A 32 10.31 -7.94 -10.19
C GLY A 32 8.99 -7.88 -9.40
N GLN A 33 8.97 -7.32 -8.18
CA GLN A 33 7.75 -7.19 -7.36
C GLN A 33 7.31 -5.74 -7.11
N ARG A 34 8.09 -4.75 -7.55
CA ARG A 34 7.86 -3.31 -7.28
C ARG A 34 6.48 -2.85 -7.76
N ASN A 35 6.14 -3.15 -9.01
CA ASN A 35 4.87 -2.77 -9.61
C ASN A 35 3.69 -3.47 -8.90
N THR A 36 3.75 -4.80 -8.71
CA THR A 36 2.70 -5.55 -8.00
C THR A 36 2.49 -5.07 -6.57
N ARG A 37 3.57 -4.76 -5.83
CA ARG A 37 3.47 -4.25 -4.46
C ARG A 37 2.93 -2.83 -4.41
N LEU A 38 3.34 -1.97 -5.34
CA LEU A 38 2.78 -0.64 -5.50
C LEU A 38 1.28 -0.70 -5.80
N PHE A 39 0.87 -1.55 -6.75
CA PHE A 39 -0.53 -1.73 -7.12
C PHE A 39 -1.37 -2.16 -5.92
N TRP A 40 -0.94 -3.19 -5.19
CA TRP A 40 -1.62 -3.65 -3.99
C TRP A 40 -1.71 -2.55 -2.92
N ALA A 41 -0.62 -1.81 -2.70
CA ALA A 41 -0.60 -0.72 -1.73
C ALA A 41 -1.53 0.44 -2.12
N ALA A 42 -1.59 0.77 -3.41
CA ALA A 42 -2.48 1.79 -3.95
C ALA A 42 -3.95 1.37 -3.81
N CYS A 43 -4.32 0.15 -4.24
CA CYS A 43 -5.66 -0.38 -4.03
C CYS A 43 -6.06 -0.28 -2.56
N ARG A 44 -5.16 -0.72 -1.67
CA ARG A 44 -5.45 -0.67 -0.23
C ARG A 44 -5.59 0.76 0.30
N ALA A 45 -4.83 1.71 -0.22
CA ALA A 45 -5.00 3.13 0.12
C ALA A 45 -6.37 3.66 -0.31
N TYR A 46 -6.79 3.39 -1.55
CA TYR A 46 -8.09 3.81 -2.07
C TYR A 46 -9.26 3.17 -1.30
N GLU A 47 -9.19 1.87 -0.99
CA GLU A 47 -10.21 1.17 -0.19
C GLU A 47 -10.41 1.79 1.20
N ASN A 48 -9.35 2.36 1.78
CA ASN A 48 -9.39 2.99 3.10
C ASN A 48 -9.65 4.50 3.03
N GLY A 49 -9.96 5.06 1.85
CA GLY A 49 -10.17 6.49 1.65
C GLY A 49 -8.91 7.35 1.81
N LEU A 50 -7.73 6.73 1.76
CA LEU A 50 -6.43 7.38 1.91
C LEU A 50 -5.70 7.59 0.57
N GLY A 51 -6.31 7.16 -0.54
CA GLY A 51 -5.73 7.18 -1.88
C GLY A 51 -5.11 8.53 -2.22
N ASP A 52 -5.91 9.60 -2.22
CA ASP A 52 -5.46 10.94 -2.62
C ASP A 52 -4.32 11.49 -1.75
N THR A 53 -4.29 11.15 -0.47
CA THR A 53 -3.22 11.58 0.45
C THR A 53 -1.95 10.76 0.27
N LEU A 54 -2.07 9.47 -0.08
CA LEU A 54 -0.94 8.55 -0.18
C LEU A 54 -0.39 8.41 -1.60
N THR A 55 -1.08 8.89 -2.64
CA THR A 55 -0.65 8.80 -4.04
C THR A 55 0.79 9.26 -4.22
N GLU A 56 1.12 10.48 -3.80
CA GLU A 56 2.47 11.04 -3.99
C GLU A 56 3.54 10.30 -3.14
N ALA A 57 3.15 9.87 -1.93
CA ALA A 57 4.05 9.14 -1.05
C ALA A 57 4.36 7.72 -1.58
N LEU A 58 3.35 7.04 -2.13
CA LEU A 58 3.49 5.73 -2.76
C LEU A 58 4.27 5.81 -4.08
N ALA A 59 4.04 6.85 -4.89
CA ALA A 59 4.81 7.10 -6.10
C ALA A 59 6.29 7.32 -5.76
N SER A 60 6.57 8.19 -4.77
CA SER A 60 7.92 8.44 -4.29
C SER A 60 8.60 7.17 -3.75
N ALA A 61 7.87 6.35 -3.00
CA ALA A 61 8.38 5.07 -2.51
C ALA A 61 8.74 4.10 -3.64
N ALA A 62 7.89 4.00 -4.67
CA ALA A 62 8.16 3.16 -5.83
C ALA A 62 9.37 3.63 -6.63
N ILE A 63 9.51 4.94 -6.83
CA ILE A 63 10.69 5.54 -7.48
C ILE A 63 11.97 5.18 -6.73
N ARG A 64 11.95 5.29 -5.38
CA ARG A 64 13.09 4.90 -4.54
C ARG A 64 13.45 3.42 -4.64
N THR A 65 12.47 2.55 -4.94
CA THR A 65 12.76 1.13 -5.19
C THR A 65 13.38 0.88 -6.56
N GLY A 66 13.34 1.86 -7.47
CA GLY A 66 13.84 1.76 -8.85
C GLY A 66 12.75 1.55 -9.88
N LEU A 67 11.48 1.86 -9.58
CA LEU A 67 10.41 1.91 -10.58
C LEU A 67 10.42 3.29 -11.26
N PRO A 68 10.29 3.39 -12.60
CA PRO A 68 10.16 4.69 -13.26
C PRO A 68 8.94 5.48 -12.76
N GLU A 69 9.06 6.79 -12.65
CA GLU A 69 7.99 7.67 -12.16
C GLU A 69 6.70 7.55 -12.97
N HIS A 70 6.82 7.47 -14.31
CA HIS A 70 5.66 7.31 -15.19
C HIS A 70 4.95 5.96 -14.96
N GLU A 71 5.71 4.89 -14.74
CA GLU A 71 5.16 3.56 -14.44
C GLU A 71 4.49 3.57 -13.06
N ALA A 72 5.11 4.19 -12.06
CA ALA A 72 4.53 4.34 -10.73
C ALA A 72 3.17 5.06 -10.76
N ARG A 73 3.08 6.19 -11.47
CA ARG A 73 1.82 6.92 -11.63
C ARG A 73 0.77 6.12 -12.40
N ALA A 74 1.16 5.44 -13.47
CA ALA A 74 0.26 4.59 -14.25
C ALA A 74 -0.31 3.45 -13.40
N THR A 75 0.50 2.81 -12.56
CA THR A 75 0.08 1.77 -11.63
C THR A 75 -0.91 2.30 -10.60
N ILE A 76 -0.64 3.46 -10.00
CA ILE A 76 -1.54 4.08 -9.02
C ILE A 76 -2.88 4.45 -9.68
N GLN A 77 -2.87 5.04 -10.88
CA GLN A 77 -4.10 5.32 -11.62
C GLN A 77 -4.88 4.05 -11.94
N SER A 78 -4.20 2.96 -12.31
CA SER A 78 -4.85 1.68 -12.58
C SER A 78 -5.53 1.13 -11.33
N ALA A 79 -4.88 1.23 -10.16
CA ALA A 79 -5.47 0.86 -8.88
C ALA A 79 -6.68 1.73 -8.53
N ALA A 80 -6.57 3.05 -8.70
CA ALA A 80 -7.67 4.00 -8.47
C ALA A 80 -8.91 3.64 -9.29
N ARG A 81 -8.72 3.34 -10.58
CA ARG A 81 -9.81 2.92 -11.48
C ARG A 81 -10.44 1.60 -11.06
N LEU A 82 -9.64 0.64 -10.58
CA LEU A 82 -10.14 -0.65 -10.12
C LEU A 82 -10.97 -0.53 -8.84
N THR A 83 -10.59 0.37 -7.92
CA THR A 83 -11.27 0.55 -6.63
C THR A 83 -12.48 1.49 -6.72
N ALA A 84 -12.54 2.37 -7.72
CA ALA A 84 -13.64 3.31 -7.93
C ALA A 84 -14.83 2.74 -8.73
N GLY A 85 -14.73 1.50 -9.24
CA GLY A 85 -15.80 0.79 -9.94
C GLY A 85 -16.56 -0.16 -9.02
#